data_AF-A0A4W5KD21-F1
#
_entry.id   AF-A0A4W5KD21-F1
#
_cell.length_a   1.000
_cell.length_b   1.000
_cell.length_c   1.000
_cell.angle_alpha   90.00
_cell.angle_beta   90.00
_cell.angle_gamma   90.00
#
_symmetry.space_group_name_H-M   'P 1'
#
loop_
_entity.id
_entity.type
_entity.pdbx_description
1 polymer ?
#
loop_
_entity_poly.entity_id
_entity_poly.type
_entity_poly.pdbx_seq_one_letter_code
_entity_poly.pdbx_strand_id
1 'polypeptide(L)'
;MEHMGAGKQTTPHPLDLPVRGKIPVVSGVSNVYHTTRLCERLFQPKSDFDLTDPNGYLLSSGYSSLHDPNLRKYLHRKDIHQRLLNLGFITKDEKIICSVKELNRYRDHLADVELDWGRRFRTEQKESVRKFLTLQQQGQIPEHVTLSDVTEW
;
A
#
# COMPACT_ATOMS: atom_id res chain seq x y z
N MET A 1 51.41 -0.53 -12.16
CA MET A 1 50.35 0.47 -11.91
C MET A 1 49.02 -0.24 -12.11
N GLU A 2 48.43 -0.66 -11.00
CA GLU A 2 47.12 -1.31 -10.97
C GLU A 2 46.04 -0.29 -11.28
N HIS A 3 45.23 -0.54 -12.31
CA HIS A 3 43.94 0.12 -12.47
C HIS A 3 42.85 -0.89 -12.11
N MET A 4 42.29 -0.70 -10.91
CA MET A 4 41.12 -1.38 -10.38
C MET A 4 39.96 -1.31 -11.38
N GLY A 5 39.48 -2.47 -11.81
CA GLY A 5 38.29 -2.61 -12.64
C GLY A 5 37.03 -2.20 -11.87
N ALA A 6 36.18 -1.44 -12.55
CA ALA A 6 34.92 -0.91 -12.05
C ALA A 6 34.00 -2.00 -11.51
N GLY A 7 33.72 -1.97 -10.21
CA GLY A 7 32.59 -2.69 -9.62
C GLY A 7 31.30 -2.10 -10.17
N LYS A 8 30.58 -2.86 -11.00
CA LYS A 8 29.20 -2.56 -11.37
C LYS A 8 28.38 -2.57 -10.06
N GLN A 9 27.99 -1.38 -9.58
CA GLN A 9 27.02 -1.27 -8.51
C GLN A 9 25.67 -1.67 -9.08
N THR A 10 25.32 -2.95 -8.97
CA THR A 10 23.96 -3.43 -9.22
C THR A 10 23.09 -2.90 -8.09
N THR A 11 22.39 -1.80 -8.34
CA THR A 11 21.43 -1.27 -7.37
C THR A 11 20.31 -2.28 -7.24
N PRO A 12 19.95 -2.72 -6.01
CA PRO A 12 18.90 -3.70 -5.82
C PRO A 12 17.62 -3.22 -6.49
N HIS A 13 16.95 -4.12 -7.21
CA HIS A 13 15.71 -3.78 -7.88
C HIS A 13 14.70 -3.35 -6.79
N PRO A 14 13.84 -2.33 -6.98
CA PRO A 14 12.91 -1.84 -5.96
C PRO A 14 11.94 -2.89 -5.37
N LEU A 15 11.86 -4.07 -6.00
CA LEU A 15 11.08 -5.22 -5.56
C LEU A 15 11.86 -6.17 -4.61
N ASP A 16 13.18 -6.06 -4.54
CA ASP A 16 14.05 -6.88 -3.68
C ASP A 16 14.23 -6.27 -2.28
N LEU A 17 13.64 -5.10 -2.03
CA LEU A 17 13.72 -4.47 -0.72
C LEU A 17 12.72 -5.10 0.26
N PRO A 18 13.11 -5.27 1.54
CA PRO A 18 12.16 -5.65 2.57
C PRO A 18 11.02 -4.63 2.64
N VAL A 19 9.88 -5.05 3.20
CA VAL A 19 8.62 -4.27 3.24
C VAL A 19 8.80 -2.81 3.70
N ARG A 20 9.74 -2.54 4.62
CA ARG A 20 10.10 -1.18 5.10
C ARG A 20 11.51 -0.70 4.69
N GLY A 21 12.12 -1.33 3.71
CA GLY A 21 13.39 -0.89 3.13
C GLY A 21 13.16 0.38 2.32
N LYS A 22 13.85 1.47 2.68
CA LYS A 22 13.78 2.73 1.92
C LYS A 22 14.48 2.60 0.59
N ILE A 23 13.84 3.09 -0.48
CA ILE A 23 14.46 3.15 -1.80
C ILE A 23 15.62 4.16 -1.76
N PRO A 24 16.87 3.74 -2.06
CA PRO A 24 18.00 4.64 -2.08
C PRO A 24 17.93 5.57 -3.30
N VAL A 25 18.35 6.82 -3.11
CA VAL A 25 18.53 7.77 -4.22
C VAL A 25 19.89 7.52 -4.83
N VAL A 26 19.94 7.13 -6.09
CA VAL A 26 21.18 6.91 -6.84
C VAL A 26 21.42 8.11 -7.73
N SER A 27 22.50 8.85 -7.48
CA SER A 27 22.88 10.01 -8.29
C SER A 27 23.30 9.56 -9.69
N GLY A 28 22.85 10.27 -10.72
CA GLY A 28 23.22 10.01 -12.13
C GLY A 28 22.25 9.13 -12.92
N VAL A 29 21.18 8.61 -12.31
CA VAL A 29 20.07 7.93 -13.00
C VAL A 29 18.77 8.71 -12.84
N SER A 30 18.10 9.03 -13.95
CA SER A 30 16.77 9.65 -13.90
C SER A 30 15.70 8.58 -13.75
N ASN A 31 15.38 8.21 -12.51
CA ASN A 31 14.26 7.32 -12.22
C ASN A 31 12.97 8.12 -12.10
N VAL A 32 11.92 7.65 -12.79
CA VAL A 32 10.55 8.18 -12.64
C VAL A 32 9.81 7.30 -11.65
N TYR A 33 9.41 7.89 -10.52
CA TYR A 33 8.66 7.20 -9.48
C TYR A 33 7.18 7.54 -9.57
N HIS A 34 6.32 6.64 -9.11
CA HIS A 34 4.87 6.83 -9.16
C HIS A 34 4.17 6.16 -7.98
N THR A 35 3.00 6.68 -7.59
CA THR A 35 2.15 6.12 -6.53
C THR A 35 0.94 5.37 -7.12
N THR A 36 -0.26 5.92 -7.00
CA THR A 36 -1.53 5.35 -7.47
C THR A 36 -1.81 5.72 -8.92
N ARG A 37 -2.90 5.18 -9.49
CA ARG A 37 -3.45 5.75 -10.74
C ARG A 37 -4.16 7.07 -10.45
N LEU A 38 -4.39 7.82 -11.52
CA LEU A 38 -5.14 9.06 -11.51
C LEU A 38 -6.54 8.83 -10.92
N CYS A 39 -6.94 9.71 -9.99
CA CYS A 39 -8.21 9.67 -9.26
C CYS A 39 -8.39 8.45 -8.35
N GLU A 40 -7.33 7.71 -8.04
CA GLU A 40 -7.33 6.72 -6.97
C GLU A 40 -6.88 7.35 -5.65
N ARG A 41 -7.50 6.90 -4.55
CA ARG A 41 -7.20 7.39 -3.21
C ARG A 41 -5.77 7.00 -2.84
N LEU A 42 -4.96 8.00 -2.52
CA LEU A 42 -3.62 7.79 -1.96
C LEU A 42 -3.69 7.14 -0.58
N PHE A 43 -4.65 7.57 0.24
CA PHE A 43 -4.89 7.02 1.56
C PHE A 43 -5.77 5.78 1.49
N GLN A 44 -5.21 4.65 1.91
CA GLN A 44 -5.96 3.42 2.15
C GLN A 44 -6.36 3.34 3.63
N PRO A 45 -7.63 3.02 3.94
CA PRO A 45 -8.08 2.91 5.31
C PRO A 45 -7.42 1.71 6.01
N LYS A 46 -7.00 1.94 7.26
CA LYS A 46 -6.70 0.86 8.20
C LYS A 46 -7.98 0.17 8.63
N SER A 47 -7.84 -0.97 9.30
CA SER A 47 -8.98 -1.78 9.68
C SER A 47 -9.81 -1.14 10.80
N ASP A 48 -9.16 -0.44 11.73
CA ASP A 48 -9.80 0.33 12.79
C ASP A 48 -9.27 1.78 12.84
N PHE A 49 -9.91 2.62 13.65
CA PHE A 49 -9.47 3.98 13.89
C PHE A 49 -8.11 4.00 14.61
N ASP A 50 -7.11 4.59 13.96
CA ASP A 50 -5.75 4.63 14.49
C ASP A 50 -5.55 5.81 15.44
N LEU A 51 -5.52 5.52 16.75
CA LEU A 51 -5.24 6.51 17.78
C LEU A 51 -3.76 6.91 17.87
N THR A 52 -2.86 6.23 17.15
CA THR A 52 -1.43 6.54 17.16
C THR A 52 -1.07 7.72 16.25
N ASP A 53 -1.91 8.01 15.26
CA ASP A 53 -1.80 9.17 14.38
C ASP A 53 -3.15 9.91 14.25
N PRO A 54 -3.61 10.57 15.33
CA PRO A 54 -4.94 11.18 15.37
C PRO A 54 -5.15 12.30 14.34
N ASN A 55 -4.06 12.84 13.77
CA ASN A 55 -4.08 13.91 12.78
C ASN A 55 -3.69 13.43 11.36
N GLY A 56 -3.41 12.13 11.17
CA GLY A 56 -3.10 11.56 9.85
C GLY A 56 -1.82 12.09 9.20
N TYR A 57 -0.81 12.47 9.98
CA TYR A 57 0.44 13.05 9.46
C TYR A 57 1.33 12.06 8.70
N LEU A 58 1.11 10.74 8.84
CA LEU A 58 1.98 9.72 8.26
C LEU A 58 2.05 9.80 6.72
N LEU A 59 0.93 10.13 6.07
CA LEU A 59 0.81 10.27 4.62
C LEU A 59 0.42 11.70 4.27
N SER A 60 1.42 12.56 4.05
CA SER A 60 1.34 13.94 3.53
C SER A 60 0.00 14.67 3.77
N SER A 61 -0.03 15.58 4.75
CA SER A 61 -1.21 16.38 5.12
C SER A 61 -1.77 17.33 4.04
N GLY A 62 -1.18 17.36 2.84
CA GLY A 62 -1.61 18.20 1.73
C GLY A 62 -2.62 17.48 0.83
N TYR A 63 -3.80 18.08 0.66
CA TYR A 63 -4.76 17.64 -0.35
C TYR A 63 -4.14 17.70 -1.75
N SER A 64 -4.27 16.60 -2.50
CA SER A 64 -3.86 16.50 -3.91
C SER A 64 -5.06 16.10 -4.76
N SER A 65 -5.43 16.98 -5.69
CA SER A 65 -6.55 16.79 -6.61
C SER A 65 -6.36 15.57 -7.53
N LEU A 66 -5.11 15.18 -7.81
CA LEU A 66 -4.82 14.01 -8.66
C LEU A 66 -5.29 12.69 -8.02
N HIS A 67 -5.44 12.65 -6.70
CA HIS A 67 -5.91 11.46 -5.96
C HIS A 67 -7.41 11.50 -5.63
N ASP A 68 -8.14 12.52 -6.09
CA ASP A 68 -9.56 12.69 -5.77
C ASP A 68 -10.46 11.91 -6.75
N PRO A 69 -11.20 10.88 -6.30
CA PRO A 69 -12.11 10.13 -7.16
C PRO A 69 -13.22 10.99 -7.77
N ASN A 70 -13.61 12.08 -7.11
CA ASN A 70 -14.69 12.95 -7.57
C ASN A 70 -14.26 13.80 -8.78
N LEU A 71 -12.96 14.02 -8.94
CA LEU A 71 -12.41 14.78 -10.07
C LEU A 71 -12.19 13.91 -11.32
N ARG A 72 -12.56 12.62 -11.29
CA ARG A 72 -12.35 11.68 -12.40
C ARG A 72 -12.88 12.20 -13.74
N LYS A 73 -14.13 12.69 -13.77
CA LYS A 73 -14.73 13.22 -15.01
C LYS A 73 -13.96 14.42 -15.56
N TYR A 74 -13.47 15.29 -14.69
CA TYR A 74 -12.75 16.50 -15.08
C TYR A 74 -11.32 16.18 -15.56
N LEU A 75 -10.58 15.39 -14.79
CA LEU A 75 -9.18 15.07 -15.06
C LEU A 75 -8.99 14.14 -16.27
N HIS A 76 -10.01 13.35 -16.63
CA HIS A 76 -9.99 12.50 -17.84
C HIS A 76 -10.50 13.22 -19.11
N ARG A 77 -10.86 14.51 -19.02
CA ARG A 77 -11.19 15.29 -20.22
C ARG A 77 -9.93 15.38 -21.10
N LYS A 78 -10.05 15.13 -22.41
CA LYS A 78 -8.90 14.92 -23.31
C LYS A 78 -7.83 16.02 -23.21
N ASP A 79 -8.24 17.28 -23.22
CA ASP A 79 -7.37 18.45 -23.11
C ASP A 79 -6.63 18.52 -21.76
N ILE A 80 -7.34 18.26 -20.66
CA ILE A 80 -6.77 18.25 -19.31
C ILE A 80 -5.82 17.07 -19.15
N HIS A 81 -6.26 15.88 -19.54
CA HIS A 81 -5.46 14.66 -19.45
C HIS A 81 -4.15 14.77 -20.24
N GLN A 82 -4.24 15.29 -21.46
CA GLN A 82 -3.07 15.50 -22.31
C GLN A 82 -2.14 16.58 -21.75
N ARG A 83 -2.69 17.61 -21.10
CA ARG A 83 -1.89 18.59 -20.36
C ARG A 83 -1.18 17.96 -19.15
N LEU A 84 -1.84 17.06 -18.41
CA LEU A 84 -1.22 16.35 -17.28
C LEU A 84 -0.05 15.47 -17.73
N LEU A 85 -0.20 14.76 -18.86
CA LEU A 85 0.87 13.98 -19.48
C LEU A 85 2.05 14.88 -19.90
N ASN A 86 1.76 15.96 -20.62
CA ASN A 86 2.79 16.87 -21.16
C ASN A 86 3.58 17.58 -20.05
N LEU A 87 2.93 17.90 -18.93
CA LEU A 87 3.55 18.54 -17.78
C LEU A 87 4.26 17.55 -16.83
N GLY A 88 4.16 16.24 -17.08
CA GLY A 88 4.82 15.22 -16.26
C GLY A 88 4.17 14.98 -14.90
N PHE A 89 2.86 15.21 -14.77
CA PHE A 89 2.12 14.85 -13.55
C PHE A 89 1.72 13.37 -13.52
N ILE A 90 1.52 12.77 -14.69
CA ILE A 90 1.12 11.37 -14.83
C ILE A 90 1.97 10.66 -15.89
N THR A 91 2.14 9.35 -15.72
CA THR A 91 2.73 8.48 -16.73
C THR A 91 1.73 8.17 -17.84
N LYS A 92 2.20 7.55 -18.94
CA LYS A 92 1.33 7.05 -20.02
C LYS A 92 0.30 6.03 -19.54
N ASP A 93 0.60 5.33 -18.44
CA ASP A 93 -0.29 4.36 -17.79
C ASP A 93 -1.21 5.02 -16.74
N GLU A 94 -1.33 6.35 -16.78
CA GLU A 94 -2.15 7.17 -15.88
C GLU A 94 -1.72 7.08 -14.41
N LYS A 95 -0.45 6.74 -14.12
CA LYS A 95 0.07 6.72 -12.74
C LYS A 95 0.62 8.07 -12.35
N ILE A 96 0.35 8.52 -11.14
CA ILE A 96 0.76 9.85 -10.65
C ILE A 96 2.26 9.82 -10.35
N ILE A 97 3.01 10.72 -10.99
CA ILE A 97 4.46 10.86 -10.81
C ILE A 97 4.74 11.53 -9.46
N CYS A 98 5.76 11.05 -8.75
CA CYS A 98 6.11 11.52 -7.41
C CYS A 98 7.62 11.52 -7.17
N SER A 99 8.03 12.14 -6.06
CA SER A 99 9.39 12.05 -5.54
C SER A 99 9.66 10.73 -4.82
N VAL A 100 10.94 10.36 -4.68
CA VAL A 100 11.36 9.19 -3.88
C VAL A 100 10.84 9.26 -2.44
N LYS A 101 10.80 10.46 -1.87
CA LYS A 101 10.30 10.68 -0.51
C LYS A 101 8.80 10.39 -0.40
N GLU A 102 8.02 10.78 -1.39
CA GLU A 102 6.58 10.46 -1.45
C GLU A 102 6.36 8.97 -1.69
N LEU A 103 7.13 8.35 -2.58
CA LEU A 103 7.05 6.91 -2.80
C LEU A 103 7.38 6.11 -1.54
N ASN A 104 8.44 6.47 -0.82
CA ASN A 104 8.80 5.79 0.43
C ASN A 104 7.67 5.93 1.48
N ARG A 105 7.12 7.14 1.66
CA ARG A 105 5.96 7.36 2.56
C ARG A 105 4.75 6.53 2.14
N TYR A 106 4.47 6.47 0.84
CA TYR A 106 3.36 5.67 0.32
C TYR A 106 3.57 4.17 0.58
N ARG A 107 4.78 3.65 0.34
CA ARG A 107 5.14 2.25 0.65
C ARG A 107 5.01 1.92 2.13
N ASP A 108 5.51 2.80 2.99
CA ASP A 108 5.41 2.64 4.45
C ASP A 108 3.93 2.61 4.89
N HIS A 109 3.09 3.49 4.33
CA HIS A 109 1.64 3.49 4.59
C HIS A 109 0.96 2.18 4.16
N LEU A 110 1.25 1.70 2.95
CA LEU A 110 0.68 0.43 2.47
C LEU A 110 1.07 -0.75 3.36
N ALA A 111 2.35 -0.81 3.77
CA ALA A 111 2.82 -1.82 4.70
C ALA A 111 2.08 -1.77 6.04
N ASP A 112 1.83 -0.58 6.56
CA ASP A 112 1.09 -0.42 7.82
C ASP A 112 -0.36 -0.86 7.70
N VAL A 113 -1.02 -0.53 6.59
CA VAL A 113 -2.39 -0.96 6.28
C VAL A 113 -2.47 -2.48 6.19
N GLU A 114 -1.55 -3.10 5.45
CA GLU A 114 -1.53 -4.56 5.28
C GLU A 114 -1.27 -5.30 6.60
N LEU A 115 -0.31 -4.83 7.39
CA LEU A 115 -0.04 -5.38 8.72
C LEU A 115 -1.24 -5.24 9.66
N ASP A 116 -1.98 -4.14 9.54
CA ASP A 116 -3.16 -3.88 10.35
C ASP A 116 -4.30 -4.84 10.02
N TRP A 117 -4.66 -4.95 8.73
CA TRP A 117 -5.63 -5.93 8.26
C TRP A 117 -5.24 -7.37 8.63
N GLY A 118 -3.96 -7.71 8.51
CA GLY A 118 -3.47 -9.02 8.93
C GLY A 118 -3.59 -9.26 10.45
N ARG A 119 -3.42 -8.23 11.29
CA ARG A 119 -3.68 -8.36 12.75
C ARG A 119 -5.17 -8.57 13.02
N ARG A 120 -6.03 -7.74 12.44
CA ARG A 120 -7.48 -7.84 12.62
C ARG A 120 -8.02 -9.20 12.18
N PHE A 121 -7.66 -9.66 10.99
CA PHE A 121 -8.06 -10.96 10.48
C PHE A 121 -7.68 -12.10 11.45
N ARG A 122 -6.44 -12.09 11.98
CA ARG A 122 -6.01 -13.09 12.98
C ARG A 122 -6.81 -13.01 14.28
N THR A 123 -7.21 -11.82 14.71
CA THR A 123 -8.06 -11.63 15.89
C THR A 123 -9.46 -12.19 15.65
N GLU A 124 -10.08 -11.85 14.53
CA GLU A 124 -11.42 -12.35 14.14
C GLU A 124 -11.45 -13.88 14.01
N GLN A 125 -10.40 -14.48 13.45
CA GLN A 125 -10.24 -15.94 13.39
C GLN A 125 -10.16 -16.56 14.78
N LYS A 126 -9.35 -15.98 15.69
CA LYS A 126 -9.27 -16.46 17.08
C LYS A 126 -10.60 -16.34 17.82
N GLU A 127 -11.34 -15.26 17.61
CA GLU A 127 -12.66 -15.07 18.22
C GLU A 127 -13.68 -16.07 17.70
N SER A 128 -13.67 -16.35 16.40
CA SER A 128 -14.55 -17.34 15.78
C SER A 128 -14.28 -18.75 16.33
N VAL A 129 -13.00 -19.14 16.42
CA VAL A 129 -12.59 -20.42 17.03
C VAL A 129 -13.00 -20.49 18.50
N ARG A 130 -12.80 -19.41 19.28
CA ARG A 130 -13.22 -19.37 20.69
C ARG A 130 -14.73 -19.57 20.84
N LYS A 131 -15.53 -18.86 20.04
CA LYS A 131 -17.00 -18.99 20.05
C LYS A 131 -17.41 -20.41 19.69
N PHE A 132 -16.82 -21.01 18.66
CA PHE A 132 -17.07 -22.40 18.28
C PHE A 132 -16.82 -23.37 19.43
N LEU A 133 -15.66 -23.28 20.10
CA LEU A 133 -15.32 -24.12 21.25
C LEU A 133 -16.29 -23.94 22.42
N THR A 134 -16.72 -22.70 22.69
CA THR A 134 -17.72 -22.42 23.73
C THR A 134 -19.07 -23.07 23.40
N LEU A 135 -19.50 -23.04 22.14
CA LEU A 135 -20.76 -23.65 21.70
C LEU A 135 -20.72 -25.19 21.77
N GLN A 136 -19.57 -25.80 21.46
CA GLN A 136 -19.37 -27.24 21.66
C GLN A 136 -19.48 -27.62 23.15
N GLN A 137 -18.84 -26.86 24.04
CA GLN A 137 -18.94 -27.11 25.49
C GLN A 137 -20.37 -26.98 26.02
N GLN A 138 -21.18 -26.11 25.41
CA GLN A 138 -22.60 -25.94 25.75
C GLN A 138 -23.50 -27.03 25.15
N GLY A 139 -22.95 -27.98 24.38
CA GLY A 139 -23.71 -29.04 23.70
C GLY A 139 -24.56 -28.55 22.52
N GLN A 140 -24.36 -27.30 22.06
CA GLN A 140 -25.08 -26.75 20.91
C GLN A 140 -24.50 -27.22 19.57
N ILE A 141 -23.22 -27.60 19.58
CA ILE A 141 -22.52 -28.18 18.43
C ILE A 141 -22.04 -29.57 18.84
N PRO A 142 -22.31 -30.63 18.05
CA PRO A 142 -21.80 -31.96 18.33
C PRO A 142 -20.27 -32.02 18.39
N GLU A 143 -19.72 -32.86 19.29
CA GLU A 143 -18.27 -33.00 19.47
C GLU A 143 -17.53 -33.55 18.23
N HIS A 144 -18.24 -34.29 17.36
CA HIS A 144 -17.65 -34.84 16.15
C HIS A 144 -17.44 -33.79 15.04
N VAL A 145 -18.07 -32.62 15.15
CA VAL A 145 -17.87 -31.52 14.20
C VAL A 145 -16.55 -30.84 14.56
N THR A 146 -15.63 -30.80 13.60
CA THR A 146 -14.29 -30.25 13.74
C THR A 146 -14.18 -28.90 13.04
N LEU A 147 -13.14 -28.12 13.37
CA LEU A 147 -12.89 -26.83 12.70
C LEU A 147 -12.71 -26.98 11.18
N SER A 148 -12.14 -28.11 10.72
CA SER A 148 -11.98 -28.42 9.29
C SER A 148 -13.31 -28.45 8.54
N ASP A 149 -14.38 -28.94 9.19
CA ASP A 149 -15.71 -29.06 8.58
C ASP A 149 -16.38 -27.69 8.34
N VAL A 150 -15.84 -26.64 8.95
CA VAL A 150 -16.39 -25.27 8.90
C VAL A 150 -15.53 -24.33 8.06
N THR A 151 -14.27 -24.68 7.80
CA THR A 151 -13.30 -23.82 7.08
C THR A 151 -13.28 -24.00 5.56
N GLU A 152 -13.99 -24.97 4.99
CA GLU A 152 -14.04 -25.19 3.53
C GLU A 152 -15.12 -24.32 2.84
N TRP A 153 -14.85 -23.02 2.65
CA TRP A 153 -15.64 -22.14 1.76
C TRP A 153 -14.74 -21.14 1.02
#